data_AF-A0A7E4VWN3-F1
#
_entry.id   AF-A0A7E4VWN3-F1
#
_cell.length_a   1.000
_cell.length_b   1.000
_cell.length_c   1.000
_cell.angle_alpha   90.00
_cell.angle_beta   90.00
_cell.angle_gamma   90.00
#
_symmetry.space_group_name_H-M   'P 1'
#
loop_
_entity.id
_entity.type
_entity.pdbx_description
1 polymer ?
#
loop_
_entity_poly.entity_id
_entity_poly.type
_entity_poly.pdbx_seq_one_letter_code
_entity_poly.pdbx_strand_id
1 'polypeptide(L)'
;MSKKHRQSNKARKRKGRDLDEILEDLKPEKIPKMLDPLDKIDLPGYGDFKCKTCDRHFIDEKNYQTHLTTKLHKRQIKRLQEPPYTQAEADLAGGLGPRPT
;
A
#
# COMPACT_ATOMS: atom_id res chain seq x y z
N MET A 1 -23.35 -30.35 6.39
CA MET A 1 -22.01 -30.10 6.96
C MET A 1 -21.48 -28.80 6.37
N SER A 2 -21.26 -27.77 7.20
CA SER A 2 -20.77 -26.47 6.73
C SER A 2 -19.37 -26.61 6.12
N LYS A 3 -19.19 -26.14 4.88
CA LYS A 3 -17.88 -26.13 4.23
C LYS A 3 -16.96 -25.20 5.02
N LYS A 4 -15.88 -25.74 5.61
CA LYS A 4 -14.86 -24.93 6.29
C LYS A 4 -14.25 -23.98 5.26
N HIS A 5 -14.50 -22.69 5.39
CA HIS A 5 -13.94 -21.66 4.51
C HIS A 5 -12.46 -21.50 4.84
N ARG A 6 -11.58 -22.22 4.15
CA ARG A 6 -10.13 -22.12 4.34
C ARG A 6 -9.63 -20.85 3.66
N GLN A 7 -9.30 -19.84 4.46
CA GLN A 7 -8.68 -18.62 3.95
C GLN A 7 -7.39 -18.95 3.18
N SER A 8 -7.22 -18.31 2.03
CA SER A 8 -6.04 -18.49 1.18
C SER A 8 -4.76 -18.06 1.91
N ASN A 9 -3.67 -18.79 1.72
CA ASN A 9 -2.34 -18.41 2.24
C ASN A 9 -1.92 -17.01 1.75
N LYS A 10 -2.43 -16.55 0.60
CA LYS A 10 -2.18 -15.19 0.09
C LYS A 10 -2.75 -14.12 1.04
N ALA A 11 -3.93 -14.35 1.59
CA ALA A 11 -4.55 -13.44 2.54
C ALA A 11 -3.89 -13.51 3.92
N ARG A 12 -3.46 -14.71 4.35
CA ARG A 12 -2.96 -14.92 5.73
C ARG A 12 -1.45 -14.68 5.91
N LYS A 13 -0.62 -15.13 4.97
CA LYS A 13 0.85 -15.18 5.13
C LYS A 13 1.61 -14.24 4.21
N ARG A 14 1.00 -13.84 3.08
CA ARG A 14 1.63 -12.99 2.06
C ARG A 14 0.77 -11.75 1.82
N LYS A 15 0.34 -11.12 2.91
CA LYS A 15 -0.44 -9.88 2.84
C LYS A 15 0.49 -8.77 2.36
N GLY A 16 0.06 -8.03 1.34
CA GLY A 16 0.71 -6.77 0.97
C GLY A 16 0.24 -5.66 1.90
N ARG A 17 0.87 -4.48 1.81
CA ARG A 17 0.37 -3.28 2.48
C ARG A 17 -1.00 -2.89 1.95
N ASP A 18 -1.85 -2.40 2.84
CA ASP A 18 -3.18 -1.93 2.50
C ASP A 18 -3.10 -0.50 1.91
N LEU A 19 -4.16 -0.06 1.20
CA LEU A 19 -4.17 1.25 0.54
C LEU A 19 -4.08 2.42 1.52
N ASP A 20 -4.75 2.29 2.66
CA ASP A 20 -4.81 3.34 3.69
C ASP A 20 -3.44 3.53 4.35
N GLU A 21 -2.72 2.44 4.60
CA GLU A 21 -1.36 2.45 5.11
C GLU A 21 -0.40 3.18 4.14
N ILE A 22 -0.53 2.91 2.84
CA ILE A 22 0.26 3.58 1.80
C ILE A 22 -0.04 5.08 1.74
N LEU A 23 -1.31 5.47 1.89
CA LEU A 23 -1.71 6.88 1.91
C LEU A 23 -1.14 7.64 3.11
N GLU A 24 -1.08 7.00 4.27
CA GLU A 24 -0.42 7.59 5.43
C GLU A 24 1.08 7.77 5.22
N ASP A 25 1.73 6.79 4.58
CA ASP A 25 3.17 6.82 4.27
C ASP A 25 3.54 7.89 3.23
N LEU A 26 2.59 8.28 2.38
CA LEU A 26 2.72 9.38 1.44
C LEU A 26 2.71 10.77 2.10
N LYS A 27 2.32 10.88 3.38
CA LYS A 27 2.34 12.17 4.10
C LYS A 27 3.78 12.68 4.24
N PRO A 28 4.03 13.99 4.02
CA PRO A 28 5.37 14.56 3.92
C PRO A 28 6.23 14.33 5.17
N GLU A 29 5.61 14.17 6.33
CA GLU A 29 6.28 13.90 7.61
C GLU A 29 6.94 12.52 7.68
N LYS A 30 6.36 11.51 7.01
CA LYS A 30 6.86 10.14 7.02
C LYS A 30 7.86 9.88 5.88
N ILE A 31 7.86 10.72 4.85
CA ILE A 31 8.76 10.62 3.69
C ILE A 31 10.25 10.59 4.10
N PRO A 32 10.79 11.53 4.92
CA PRO A 32 12.22 11.52 5.23
C PRO A 32 12.64 10.24 5.96
N LYS A 33 11.84 9.79 6.93
CA LYS A 33 12.08 8.55 7.70
C LYS A 33 12.07 7.29 6.83
N MET A 34 11.41 7.32 5.68
CA MET A 34 11.38 6.20 4.74
C MET A 34 12.61 6.13 3.84
N LEU A 35 13.25 7.29 3.58
CA LEU A 35 14.40 7.43 2.70
C LEU A 35 15.73 7.13 3.40
N ASP A 36 15.78 7.12 4.73
CA ASP A 36 17.00 6.83 5.47
C ASP A 36 17.54 5.44 5.08
N PRO A 37 18.71 5.35 4.40
CA PRO A 37 19.22 4.11 3.84
C PRO A 37 19.90 3.19 4.87
N LEU A 38 20.08 3.66 6.11
CA LEU A 38 21.14 3.17 7.00
C LEU A 38 21.11 1.66 7.30
N ASP A 39 19.99 0.95 7.13
CA ASP A 39 19.85 -0.42 7.64
C ASP A 39 19.29 -1.47 6.65
N LYS A 40 19.18 -1.19 5.34
CA LYS A 40 18.42 -2.05 4.40
C LYS A 40 19.27 -3.00 3.55
N ILE A 41 20.24 -3.69 4.16
CA ILE A 41 21.13 -4.66 3.47
C ILE A 41 20.35 -5.88 2.95
N ASP A 42 19.26 -6.26 3.63
CA ASP A 42 18.43 -7.42 3.27
C ASP A 42 17.45 -7.15 2.11
N LEU A 43 17.31 -5.88 1.69
CA LEU A 43 16.37 -5.50 0.65
C LEU A 43 17.04 -5.44 -0.72
N PRO A 44 16.33 -5.81 -1.80
CA PRO A 44 16.89 -5.77 -3.14
C PRO A 44 17.26 -4.33 -3.52
N GLY A 45 18.45 -4.17 -4.12
CA GLY A 45 19.00 -2.86 -4.49
C GLY A 45 19.37 -1.98 -3.29
N TYR A 46 19.73 -2.58 -2.15
CA TYR A 46 20.11 -1.89 -0.91
C TYR A 46 19.06 -0.90 -0.37
N GLY A 47 17.82 -1.02 -0.84
CA GLY A 47 16.74 -0.10 -0.48
C GLY A 47 16.72 1.22 -1.25
N ASP A 48 17.62 1.42 -2.22
CA ASP A 48 17.76 2.68 -2.97
C ASP A 48 16.58 2.90 -3.93
N PHE A 49 16.20 1.87 -4.69
CA PHE A 49 15.15 1.96 -5.71
C PHE A 49 13.80 1.46 -5.19
N LYS A 50 13.12 2.29 -4.37
CA LYS A 50 11.79 1.99 -3.82
C LYS A 50 10.67 2.77 -4.51
N CYS A 51 9.63 2.07 -4.96
CA CYS A 51 8.38 2.70 -5.37
C CYS A 51 7.45 2.89 -4.17
N LYS A 52 7.17 4.15 -3.79
CA LYS A 52 6.35 4.51 -2.62
C LYS A 52 4.87 4.10 -2.79
N THR A 53 4.31 4.30 -3.97
CA THR A 53 2.88 4.02 -4.23
C THR A 53 2.55 2.54 -4.26
N CYS A 54 3.53 1.70 -4.61
CA CYS A 54 3.35 0.25 -4.76
C CYS A 54 4.06 -0.57 -3.66
N ASP A 55 4.83 0.08 -2.78
CA ASP A 55 5.70 -0.53 -1.77
C ASP A 55 6.59 -1.68 -2.30
N ARG A 56 7.19 -1.47 -3.47
CA ARG A 56 8.08 -2.44 -4.12
C ARG A 56 9.49 -1.90 -4.21
N HIS A 57 10.45 -2.77 -3.90
CA HIS A 57 11.87 -2.52 -4.03
C HIS A 57 12.37 -3.13 -5.34
N PHE A 58 13.25 -2.41 -6.01
CA PHE A 58 13.87 -2.80 -7.27
C PHE A 58 15.39 -2.85 -7.11
N ILE A 59 16.04 -3.65 -7.96
CA ILE A 59 17.49 -3.82 -7.91
C ILE A 59 18.19 -2.71 -8.72
N ASP A 60 17.63 -2.36 -9.89
CA ASP A 60 18.23 -1.41 -10.82
C ASP A 60 17.31 -0.20 -11.07
N GLU A 61 17.93 0.92 -11.45
CA GLU A 61 17.22 2.12 -11.88
C GLU A 61 16.38 1.88 -13.14
N LYS A 62 16.87 1.11 -14.12
CA LYS A 62 16.12 0.77 -15.34
C LYS A 62 14.82 0.02 -15.02
N ASN A 63 14.88 -0.88 -14.05
CA ASN A 63 13.72 -1.63 -13.57
C ASN A 63 12.72 -0.72 -12.84
N TYR A 64 13.21 0.28 -12.12
CA TYR A 64 12.38 1.30 -11.50
C TYR A 64 11.67 2.18 -12.54
N GLN A 65 12.39 2.70 -13.53
CA GLN A 65 11.81 3.55 -14.58
C GLN A 65 10.78 2.78 -15.43
N THR A 66 11.08 1.54 -15.79
CA THR A 66 10.10 0.68 -16.49
C THR A 66 8.86 0.45 -15.64
N HIS A 67 9.01 0.21 -14.33
CA HIS A 67 7.87 0.07 -13.41
C HIS A 67 6.92 1.28 -13.43
N LEU A 68 7.45 2.51 -13.41
CA LEU A 68 6.65 3.74 -13.44
C LEU A 68 5.75 3.84 -14.69
N THR A 69 6.24 3.35 -15.83
CA THR A 69 5.48 3.39 -17.09
C THR A 69 4.37 2.33 -17.16
N THR A 70 4.44 1.29 -16.34
CA THR A 70 3.50 0.16 -16.39
C THR A 70 2.06 0.56 -16.03
N LYS A 71 1.10 -0.19 -16.60
CA LYS A 71 -0.34 0.01 -16.32
C LYS A 71 -0.69 -0.20 -14.84
N LEU A 72 0.03 -1.08 -14.14
CA LEU A 72 -0.21 -1.36 -12.72
C LEU A 72 0.07 -0.12 -11.87
N HIS A 73 1.21 0.53 -12.09
CA HIS A 73 1.58 1.74 -11.37
C HIS A 73 0.58 2.88 -11.64
N LYS A 74 0.22 3.10 -12.91
CA LYS A 74 -0.77 4.11 -13.30
C LYS A 74 -2.16 3.86 -12.69
N ARG A 75 -2.59 2.61 -12.59
CA ARG A 75 -3.84 2.25 -11.90
C ARG A 75 -3.75 2.52 -10.40
N GLN A 76 -2.61 2.27 -9.79
CA GLN A 76 -2.41 2.51 -8.37
C GLN A 76 -2.46 4.00 -8.04
N ILE A 77 -1.83 4.86 -8.87
CA ILE A 77 -1.92 6.31 -8.71
C ILE A 77 -3.39 6.77 -8.74
N LYS A 78 -4.19 6.25 -9.69
CA LYS A 78 -5.62 6.58 -9.77
C LYS A 78 -6.38 6.16 -8.50
N ARG A 79 -6.10 4.99 -7.95
CA ARG A 79 -6.70 4.53 -6.68
C ARG A 79 -6.32 5.39 -5.49
N LEU A 80 -5.10 5.92 -5.47
CA LEU A 80 -4.63 6.81 -4.39
C LEU A 80 -5.21 8.22 -4.50
N GLN A 81 -5.75 8.61 -5.66
CA GLN A 81 -6.46 9.88 -5.81
C GLN A 81 -7.87 9.82 -5.22
N GLU A 82 -8.47 8.63 -5.17
CA GLU A 82 -9.76 8.41 -4.52
C GLU A 82 -9.56 8.45 -2.99
N PRO A 83 -10.46 9.10 -2.24
CA PRO A 83 -10.38 9.10 -0.79
C PRO A 83 -10.48 7.65 -0.27
N PRO A 84 -9.68 7.26 0.74
CA PRO A 84 -9.73 5.93 1.30
C PRO A 84 -11.08 5.68 1.98
N TYR A 85 -11.62 4.49 1.77
CA TYR A 85 -12.82 4.04 2.45
C TYR A 85 -12.51 3.76 3.92
N THR A 86 -13.23 4.42 4.83
CA THR A 86 -12.95 4.31 6.27
C THR A 86 -14.00 3.47 6.98
N GLN A 87 -13.65 2.89 8.14
CA GLN A 87 -14.60 2.16 8.97
C GLN A 87 -15.78 3.02 9.42
N ALA A 88 -15.55 4.31 9.69
CA ALA A 88 -16.61 5.25 10.05
C ALA A 88 -17.67 5.39 8.94
N GLU A 89 -17.25 5.38 7.67
CA GLU A 89 -18.15 5.39 6.53
C GLU A 89 -18.95 4.08 6.42
N ALA A 90 -18.32 2.95 6.75
CA ALA A 90 -18.99 1.65 6.82
C ALA A 90 -20.04 1.59 7.94
N ASP A 91 -19.71 2.09 9.12
CA ASP A 91 -20.62 2.12 10.27
C ASP A 91 -21.80 3.07 10.02
N LEU A 92 -21.55 4.20 9.33
CA LEU A 92 -22.61 5.11 8.89
C LEU A 92 -23.55 4.44 7.89
N ALA A 93 -23.01 3.76 6.88
CA ALA A 93 -23.81 3.02 5.90
C ALA A 93 -24.60 1.86 6.56
N GLY A 94 -24.03 1.24 7.59
CA GLY A 94 -24.66 0.21 8.41
C GLY A 94 -25.67 0.72 9.45
N GLY A 95 -25.83 2.05 9.59
CA GLY A 95 -26.75 2.66 10.57
C GLY A 95 -26.27 2.63 12.02
N LEU A 96 -24.99 2.31 12.25
CA LEU A 96 -24.34 2.23 13.57
C LEU A 96 -23.53 3.48 13.93
N GLY A 97 -23.27 4.38 12.95
CA GLY A 97 -22.49 5.60 13.14
C GLY A 97 -23.31 6.83 13.54
N PRO A 98 -22.69 7.83 14.21
CA PRO A 98 -23.33 9.13 14.44
C PRO A 98 -23.65 9.80 13.11
N ARG A 99 -24.87 10.33 12.97
CA ARG A 99 -25.24 11.12 11.77
C ARG A 99 -24.33 12.35 11.69
N PRO A 100 -23.76 12.68 10.51
CA PRO A 100 -23.11 13.96 10.32
C PRO A 100 -24.18 15.04 10.50
N THR A 101 -23.94 15.92 11.46
CA THR A 101 -24.73 17.14 11.70
C THR A 101 -24.45 18.18 10.63
#